data_AF-A0A0U2LCW2-F1
#
_entry.id   AF-A0A0U2LCW2-F1
#
_cell.length_a   1.000
_cell.length_b   1.000
_cell.length_c   1.000
_cell.angle_alpha   90.00
_cell.angle_beta   90.00
_cell.angle_gamma   90.00
#
_symmetry.space_group_name_H-M   'P 1'
#
loop_
_entity.id
_entity.type
_entity.pdbx_description
1 polymer ?
#
loop_
_entity_poly.entity_id
_entity_poly.type
_entity_poly.pdbx_seq_one_letter_code
_entity_poly.pdbx_strand_id
1 'polypeptide(L)'
;MCMSGIEGHGKREQGFVARWTAVRRKGKGRYVMTRGLLFGLPLYAVWLAVTLIEIAVSEFRQALFDRGDFAVSMLIWFVVYMTIGMVLAAHRWRANEAKYRYLT
;
A
#
# COMPACT_ATOMS: atom_id res chain seq x y z
N MET A 1 39.59 19.49 -2.48
CA MET A 1 38.42 20.26 -1.99
C MET A 1 37.17 19.42 -2.27
N CYS A 2 36.74 18.59 -1.32
CA CYS A 2 35.55 17.74 -1.44
C CYS A 2 34.58 18.12 -0.33
N MET A 3 33.78 19.18 -0.54
CA MET A 3 32.77 19.64 0.42
C MET A 3 31.40 19.92 -0.23
N SER A 4 31.12 19.44 -1.46
CA SER A 4 29.80 19.63 -2.09
C SER A 4 28.77 18.53 -1.76
N GLY A 5 29.16 17.47 -1.03
CA GLY A 5 28.29 16.33 -0.76
C GLY A 5 27.31 16.50 0.41
N ILE A 6 27.61 17.39 1.37
CA ILE A 6 26.89 17.45 2.65
C ILE A 6 25.68 18.42 2.59
N GLU A 7 25.76 19.50 1.79
CA GLU A 7 24.66 20.47 1.68
C GLU A 7 23.41 19.91 0.97
N GLY A 8 23.57 18.92 0.10
CA GLY A 8 22.46 18.29 -0.61
C GLY A 8 21.54 17.46 0.30
N HIS A 9 22.08 16.89 1.38
CA HIS A 9 21.33 16.08 2.34
C HIS A 9 20.44 16.95 3.23
N GLY A 10 20.97 18.04 3.79
CA GLY A 10 20.22 18.96 4.63
C GLY A 10 19.00 19.58 3.94
N LYS A 11 19.12 19.99 2.67
CA LYS A 11 17.97 20.52 1.89
C LYS A 11 16.89 19.46 1.63
N ARG A 12 17.28 18.22 1.33
CA ARG A 12 16.34 17.11 1.10
C ARG A 12 15.62 16.70 2.38
N GLU A 13 16.32 16.74 3.51
CA GLU A 13 15.80 16.41 4.84
C GLU A 13 14.85 17.48 5.35
N GLN A 14 15.19 18.77 5.22
CA GLN A 14 14.27 19.87 5.52
C GLN A 14 12.99 19.80 4.68
N GLY A 15 13.12 19.49 3.38
CA GLY A 15 11.97 19.26 2.51
C GLY A 15 11.14 18.03 2.89
N PHE A 16 11.76 16.99 3.45
CA PHE A 16 11.04 15.86 4.04
C PHE A 16 10.28 16.28 5.31
N VAL A 17 10.93 16.98 6.24
CA VAL A 17 10.34 17.45 7.51
C VAL A 17 9.13 18.34 7.25
N ALA A 18 9.23 19.31 6.33
CA ALA A 18 8.11 20.20 5.98
C ALA A 18 6.93 19.41 5.39
N ARG A 19 7.18 18.51 4.43
CA ARG A 19 6.15 17.67 3.81
C ARG A 19 5.53 16.69 4.81
N TRP A 20 6.36 16.06 5.64
CA TRP A 20 5.91 15.07 6.62
C TRP A 20 5.09 15.73 7.72
N THR A 21 5.45 16.93 8.18
CA THR A 21 4.64 17.70 9.13
C THR A 21 3.25 17.99 8.57
N ALA A 22 3.15 18.38 7.30
CA ALA A 22 1.86 18.60 6.63
C ALA A 22 1.03 17.30 6.51
N VAL A 23 1.67 16.16 6.26
CA VAL A 23 1.02 14.84 6.24
C VAL A 23 0.57 14.43 7.65
N ARG A 24 1.40 14.69 8.67
CA ARG A 24 1.11 14.35 10.07
C ARG A 24 -0.08 15.13 10.59
N ARG A 25 -0.21 16.41 10.20
CA ARG A 25 -1.37 17.27 10.52
C ARG A 25 -2.70 16.73 9.96
N LYS A 26 -2.67 15.99 8.85
CA LYS A 26 -3.88 15.33 8.29
C LYS A 26 -4.30 14.07 9.05
N GLY A 27 -3.47 13.59 9.98
CA GLY A 27 -3.76 12.46 10.85
C GLY A 27 -3.33 11.11 10.29
N LYS A 28 -2.92 10.22 11.21
CA LYS A 28 -2.45 8.85 10.91
C LYS A 28 -3.52 8.01 10.22
N GLY A 29 -4.77 8.07 10.69
CA GLY A 29 -5.87 7.28 10.14
C GLY A 29 -6.10 7.57 8.65
N ARG A 30 -6.15 8.86 8.27
CA ARG A 30 -6.34 9.26 6.87
C ARG A 30 -5.16 8.84 6.00
N TYR A 31 -3.92 8.97 6.48
CA TYR A 31 -2.75 8.49 5.75
C TYR A 31 -2.80 6.98 5.51
N VAL A 32 -3.06 6.19 6.56
CA VAL A 32 -3.10 4.73 6.49
C VAL A 32 -4.24 4.27 5.59
N MET A 33 -5.42 4.87 5.68
CA MET A 33 -6.54 4.56 4.78
C MET A 33 -6.20 4.88 3.32
N THR A 34 -5.78 6.11 3.00
CA THR A 34 -5.52 6.50 1.62
C THR A 34 -4.39 5.69 1.00
N ARG A 35 -3.28 5.49 1.73
CA ARG A 35 -2.15 4.68 1.24
C ARG A 35 -2.47 3.19 1.24
N GLY A 36 -3.24 2.72 2.22
CA GLY A 36 -3.65 1.32 2.30
C GLY A 36 -4.57 0.93 1.16
N LEU A 37 -5.55 1.78 0.81
CA LEU A 37 -6.35 1.64 -0.41
C LEU A 37 -5.47 1.66 -1.66
N LEU A 38 -4.54 2.60 -1.77
CA LEU A 38 -3.63 2.71 -2.92
C LEU A 38 -2.74 1.47 -3.12
N PHE A 39 -2.44 0.70 -2.06
CA PHE A 39 -1.67 -0.54 -2.18
C PHE A 39 -2.57 -1.77 -2.30
N GLY A 40 -3.70 -1.81 -1.58
CA GLY A 40 -4.61 -2.96 -1.53
C GLY A 40 -5.44 -3.13 -2.80
N LEU A 41 -5.98 -2.04 -3.37
CA LEU A 41 -6.79 -2.07 -4.60
C LEU A 41 -6.06 -2.64 -5.81
N PRO A 42 -4.86 -2.14 -6.19
CA PRO A 42 -4.17 -2.68 -7.36
C PRO A 42 -3.73 -4.12 -7.14
N LEU A 43 -3.38 -4.50 -5.91
CA LEU A 43 -3.00 -5.88 -5.59
C LEU A 43 -4.20 -6.83 -5.76
N TYR A 44 -5.36 -6.45 -5.25
CA TYR A 44 -6.61 -7.18 -5.49
C TYR A 44 -6.98 -7.22 -6.98
N ALA A 45 -6.83 -6.11 -7.70
CA ALA A 45 -7.14 -6.04 -9.13
C ALA A 45 -6.25 -6.98 -9.96
N VAL A 46 -4.96 -7.07 -9.63
CA VAL A 46 -4.03 -8.02 -10.28
C VAL A 46 -4.43 -9.45 -10.00
N TRP A 47 -4.69 -9.80 -8.73
CA TRP A 47 -5.16 -11.15 -8.38
C TRP A 47 -6.44 -11.51 -9.14
N LEU A 48 -7.43 -10.60 -9.12
CA LEU A 48 -8.70 -10.79 -9.81
C LEU A 48 -8.51 -10.97 -11.32
N ALA A 49 -7.64 -10.17 -11.95
CA ALA A 49 -7.35 -10.30 -13.37
C ALA A 49 -6.70 -11.66 -13.70
N VAL A 50 -5.74 -12.12 -12.88
CA VAL A 50 -5.12 -13.44 -13.04
C VAL A 50 -6.16 -14.54 -12.90
N THR A 51 -6.99 -14.49 -11.86
CA THR A 51 -8.06 -15.48 -11.65
C THR A 51 -9.06 -15.49 -12.82
N LEU A 52 -9.44 -14.33 -13.35
CA LEU A 52 -10.33 -14.26 -14.52
C LEU A 52 -9.69 -14.82 -15.80
N ILE A 53 -8.39 -14.58 -16.00
CA ILE A 53 -7.64 -15.14 -17.14
C ILE A 53 -7.53 -16.66 -16.99
N GLU A 54 -7.20 -17.17 -15.81
CA GLU A 54 -7.16 -18.61 -15.54
C GLU A 54 -8.51 -19.27 -15.82
N ILE A 55 -9.62 -18.64 -15.43
CA ILE A 55 -10.97 -19.11 -15.75
C ILE A 55 -11.25 -19.08 -17.25
N ALA A 56 -10.82 -18.02 -17.95
CA ALA A 56 -11.05 -17.88 -19.38
C ALA A 56 -10.22 -18.87 -20.22
N VAL A 57 -9.04 -19.24 -19.73
CA VAL A 57 -8.06 -20.08 -20.45
C VAL A 57 -8.20 -21.56 -20.09
N SER A 58 -8.63 -21.91 -18.88
CA SER A 58 -8.82 -23.31 -18.49
C SER A 58 -10.18 -23.84 -18.97
N GLU A 59 -10.18 -25.01 -19.61
CA GLU A 59 -11.42 -25.73 -20.00
C GLU A 59 -12.23 -26.22 -18.78
N PHE A 60 -11.76 -25.98 -17.55
CA PHE A 60 -12.45 -26.24 -16.29
C PHE A 60 -13.57 -25.23 -16.01
N ARG A 61 -14.52 -25.11 -16.93
CA ARG A 61 -15.70 -24.22 -16.80
C ARG A 61 -16.63 -24.55 -15.62
N GLN A 62 -16.44 -25.69 -14.95
CA GLN A 62 -17.47 -26.23 -14.04
C GLN A 62 -16.96 -26.77 -12.70
N ALA A 63 -15.65 -27.02 -12.51
CA ALA A 63 -15.18 -27.69 -11.28
C ALA A 63 -14.76 -26.72 -10.15
N LEU A 64 -14.38 -25.48 -10.48
CA LEU A 64 -13.87 -24.54 -9.47
C LEU A 64 -14.93 -23.62 -8.88
N PHE A 65 -16.13 -23.58 -9.45
CA PHE A 65 -17.14 -22.57 -9.11
C PHE A 65 -18.56 -23.11 -9.09
N ASP A 66 -19.01 -23.57 -7.91
CA ASP A 66 -20.38 -23.27 -7.53
C ASP A 66 -20.45 -21.74 -7.30
N ARG A 67 -21.43 -21.06 -7.89
CA ARG A 67 -21.45 -19.58 -7.98
C ARG A 67 -21.44 -18.90 -6.60
N GLY A 68 -21.87 -19.62 -5.56
CA GLY A 68 -21.80 -19.17 -4.18
C GLY A 68 -20.36 -19.03 -3.66
N ASP A 69 -19.49 -19.99 -3.97
CA ASP A 69 -18.13 -20.03 -3.43
C ASP A 69 -17.20 -19.01 -4.08
N PHE A 70 -17.47 -18.61 -5.33
CA PHE A 70 -16.68 -17.56 -5.99
C PHE A 70 -16.84 -16.21 -5.30
N ALA A 71 -18.09 -15.81 -5.03
CA ALA A 71 -18.40 -14.52 -4.43
C ALA A 71 -17.82 -14.43 -3.02
N VAL A 72 -17.92 -15.51 -2.26
CA VAL A 72 -17.30 -15.61 -0.92
C VAL A 72 -15.78 -15.51 -1.02
N SER A 73 -15.16 -16.25 -1.94
CA SER A 73 -13.70 -16.21 -2.15
C SER A 73 -13.22 -14.82 -2.57
N MET A 74 -13.92 -14.13 -3.47
CA MET A 74 -13.61 -12.75 -3.86
C MET A 74 -13.64 -11.81 -2.66
N LEU A 75 -14.66 -11.91 -1.80
CA LEU A 75 -14.80 -11.09 -0.60
C LEU A 75 -13.67 -11.36 0.41
N ILE A 76 -13.32 -12.63 0.63
CA ILE A 76 -12.21 -13.03 1.50
C ILE A 76 -10.91 -12.43 0.98
N TRP A 77 -10.58 -12.64 -0.30
CA TRP A 77 -9.36 -12.13 -0.89
C TRP A 77 -9.32 -10.60 -0.93
N PHE A 78 -10.45 -9.95 -1.18
CA PHE A 78 -10.57 -8.50 -1.07
C PHE A 78 -10.18 -8.01 0.33
N VAL A 79 -10.76 -8.59 1.39
CA VAL A 79 -10.44 -8.22 2.78
C VAL A 79 -8.98 -8.50 3.09
N VAL A 80 -8.43 -9.63 2.64
CA VAL A 80 -7.02 -10.00 2.84
C VAL A 80 -6.08 -8.97 2.20
N TYR A 81 -6.28 -8.64 0.91
CA TYR A 81 -5.43 -7.68 0.21
C TYR A 81 -5.58 -6.25 0.75
N MET A 82 -6.78 -5.85 1.15
CA MET A 82 -7.00 -4.59 1.84
C MET A 82 -6.27 -4.54 3.18
N THR A 83 -6.28 -5.63 3.94
CA THR A 83 -5.55 -5.74 5.21
C THR A 83 -4.04 -5.63 4.97
N ILE A 84 -3.50 -6.33 3.96
CA ILE A 84 -2.09 -6.23 3.58
C ILE A 84 -1.72 -4.78 3.22
N GLY A 85 -2.53 -4.11 2.39
CA GLY A 85 -2.32 -2.70 2.03
C GLY A 85 -2.27 -1.78 3.25
N MET A 86 -3.20 -1.97 4.19
CA MET A 86 -3.29 -1.19 5.43
C MET A 86 -2.08 -1.44 6.34
N VAL A 87 -1.63 -2.69 6.48
CA VAL A 87 -0.43 -3.04 7.25
C VAL A 87 0.83 -2.40 6.66
N LEU A 88 1.00 -2.46 5.34
CA LEU A 88 2.12 -1.79 4.66
C LEU A 88 2.09 -0.27 4.85
N ALA A 89 0.91 0.35 4.75
CA ALA A 89 0.75 1.78 4.98
C ALA A 89 1.06 2.17 6.43
N ALA A 90 0.63 1.35 7.41
CA ALA A 90 0.94 1.56 8.82
C ALA A 90 2.43 1.39 9.13
N HIS A 91 3.09 0.39 8.54
CA HIS A 91 4.53 0.19 8.66
C HIS A 91 5.31 1.37 8.07
N ARG A 92 4.90 1.85 6.90
CA ARG A 92 5.51 3.02 6.25
C ARG A 92 5.31 4.31 7.04
N TRP A 93 4.16 4.48 7.69
CA TRP A 93 3.95 5.57 8.63
C TRP A 93 4.96 5.52 9.78
N ARG A 94 5.13 4.36 10.42
CA ARG A 94 6.09 4.19 11.53
C ARG A 94 7.52 4.50 11.09
N ALA A 95 7.93 4.03 9.91
CA ALA A 95 9.26 4.30 9.37
C ALA A 95 9.50 5.81 9.13
N ASN A 96 8.51 6.50 8.54
CA ASN A 96 8.60 7.95 8.32
C ASN A 96 8.55 8.74 9.63
N GLU A 97 7.79 8.28 10.63
CA GLU A 97 7.76 8.90 11.95
C GLU A 97 9.09 8.74 12.68
N ALA A 98 9.73 7.56 12.61
CA ALA A 98 11.07 7.33 13.15
C ALA A 98 12.10 8.24 12.48
N LYS A 99 12.06 8.35 11.14
CA LYS A 99 12.92 9.28 10.39
C LYS A 99 12.69 10.73 10.80
N TYR A 100 11.44 11.14 11.01
CA TYR A 100 11.12 12.49 11.45
C TYR A 100 11.68 12.81 12.84
N ARG A 101 11.54 11.88 13.80
CA ARG A 101 12.11 12.04 15.16
C ARG A 101 13.64 12.07 15.18
N TYR A 102 14.29 11.48 14.18
CA TYR A 102 15.74 11.56 14.05
C TYR A 102 16.20 12.91 13.49
N LEU A 103 15.38 13.54 12.64
CA LEU A 103 15.71 14.79 11.94
C LEU A 103 15.24 16.06 12.69
N THR A 104 14.44 15.91 13.75
CA THR A 104 13.89 16.99 14.58
C THR A 104 14.32 16.78 16.02
#